data_AF-K6ZTA1-F1
#
_entry.id   AF-K6ZTA1-F1
#
_cell.length_a   1.000
_cell.length_b   1.000
_cell.length_c   1.000
_cell.angle_alpha   90.00
_cell.angle_beta   90.00
_cell.angle_gamma   90.00
#
_symmetry.space_group_name_H-M   'P 1'
#
loop_
_entity.id
_entity.type
_entity.pdbx_description
1 polymer ?
#
loop_
_entity_poly.entity_id
_entity_poly.type
_entity_poly.pdbx_seq_one_letter_code
_entity_poly.pdbx_strand_id
1 'polypeptide(L)' 'MESEAPFACDRMSFAQWLQFIFIPKMNDILKTQNPLPTRMALLPMAEEWNKGRQKSAPERRQVLEVIAQIDSLFSGKFI' A
#
# COMPACT_ATOMS: atom_id res chain seq x y z
N MET A 1 -11.61 6.13 17.82
CA MET A 1 -10.74 4.96 18.08
C MET A 1 -9.87 4.78 16.86
N GLU A 2 -8.57 5.06 16.93
CA GLU A 2 -7.58 4.72 15.90
C GLU A 2 -7.10 3.28 16.10
N SER A 3 -6.68 2.60 15.03
CA SER A 3 -6.08 1.28 15.17
C SER A 3 -4.58 1.48 15.30
N GLU A 4 -3.98 0.80 16.27
CA GLU A 4 -2.53 0.76 16.46
C GLU A 4 -1.89 -0.40 15.68
N ALA A 5 -2.70 -1.31 15.12
CA ALA A 5 -2.22 -2.40 14.30
C ALA A 5 -1.70 -1.88 12.95
N PRO A 6 -0.63 -2.48 12.40
CA PRO A 6 -0.13 -2.10 11.08
C PRO A 6 -1.23 -2.29 10.03
N PHE A 7 -1.37 -1.30 9.15
CA PHE A 7 -2.41 -1.27 8.10
C PHE A 7 -3.86 -1.36 8.63
N ALA A 8 -4.09 -1.08 9.92
CA ALA A 8 -5.39 -1.24 10.59
C ALA A 8 -6.06 -2.59 10.27
N CYS A 9 -5.25 -3.66 10.23
CA CYS A 9 -5.68 -4.98 9.77
C CYS A 9 -6.73 -5.64 10.69
N ASP A 10 -6.89 -5.14 11.91
CA ASP A 10 -7.94 -5.49 12.87
C ASP A 10 -9.30 -4.88 12.53
N ARG A 11 -9.36 -3.84 11.66
CA ARG A 11 -10.60 -3.10 11.37
C ARG A 11 -11.03 -3.11 9.91
N MET A 12 -10.11 -3.33 8.98
CA MET A 12 -10.44 -3.34 7.56
C MET A 12 -9.49 -4.22 6.75
N SER A 13 -9.97 -4.62 5.57
CA SER A 13 -9.11 -5.33 4.60
C SER A 13 -8.02 -4.40 4.07
N PHE A 14 -6.90 -4.99 3.63
CA PHE A 14 -5.80 -4.22 3.01
C PHE A 14 -6.27 -3.37 1.82
N ALA A 15 -7.19 -3.87 1.00
CA ALA A 15 -7.75 -3.11 -0.12
C ALA A 15 -8.54 -1.86 0.34
N GLN A 16 -9.33 -1.98 1.42
CA GLN A 16 -10.02 -0.84 2.03
C GLN A 16 -9.02 0.15 2.63
N TRP A 17 -7.97 -0.34 3.27
CA TRP A 17 -6.91 0.51 3.81
C TRP A 17 -6.22 1.31 2.70
N LEU A 18 -5.94 0.68 1.55
CA LEU A 18 -5.40 1.38 0.39
C LEU A 18 -6.32 2.51 -0.08
N GLN A 19 -7.61 2.21 -0.26
CA GLN A 19 -8.60 3.15 -0.80
C GLN A 19 -8.87 4.33 0.15
N PHE A 20 -9.04 4.06 1.45
CA PHE A 20 -9.56 5.04 2.39
C PHE A 20 -8.49 5.71 3.24
N ILE A 21 -7.30 5.10 3.39
CA ILE A 21 -6.21 5.65 4.22
C ILE A 21 -5.01 6.02 3.36
N PHE A 22 -4.46 5.07 2.60
CA PHE A 22 -3.22 5.28 1.86
C PHE A 22 -3.35 6.33 0.76
N ILE A 23 -4.27 6.13 -0.19
CA ILE A 23 -4.43 7.01 -1.37
C ILE A 23 -4.75 8.45 -0.93
N PRO A 24 -5.71 8.71 -0.02
CA PRO A 24 -5.98 10.07 0.45
C PRO A 24 -4.76 10.72 1.12
N LYS A 25 -4.04 9.97 1.97
CA LYS A 25 -2.85 10.46 2.66
C LYS A 25 -1.72 10.82 1.70
N MET A 26 -1.47 9.98 0.69
CA MET A 26 -0.46 10.24 -0.33
C MET A 26 -0.82 11.47 -1.18
N ASN A 27 -2.09 11.61 -1.56
CA ASN A 27 -2.56 12.79 -2.28
C ASN A 27 -2.37 14.07 -1.47
N ASP A 28 -2.58 14.03 -0.16
CA ASP A 28 -2.35 15.18 0.72
C ASP A 28 -0.86 15.56 0.77
N ILE A 29 0.03 14.57 1.00
CA ILE A 29 1.50 14.77 0.99
C ILE A 29 1.97 15.43 -0.32
N LEU A 30 1.46 14.95 -1.46
CA LEU A 30 1.82 15.49 -2.78
C LEU A 30 1.30 16.92 -2.96
N LYS A 31 0.07 17.22 -2.53
CA LYS A 31 -0.52 18.56 -2.63
C LYS A 31 0.21 19.58 -1.76
N THR A 32 0.64 19.18 -0.57
CA THR A 32 1.34 20.06 0.37
C THR A 32 2.86 20.10 0.13
N GLN A 33 3.36 19.38 -0.88
CA GLN A 33 4.80 19.23 -1.18
C GLN A 33 5.62 18.78 0.05
N ASN A 34 5.01 17.97 0.92
CA ASN A 34 5.71 17.41 2.07
C ASN A 34 6.69 16.33 1.62
N PRO A 35 7.79 16.11 2.36
CA PRO A 35 8.72 15.04 2.05
C PRO A 35 8.01 13.68 2.10
N LEU A 36 8.32 12.85 1.12
CA LEU A 36 7.82 11.48 1.06
C LEU A 36 8.34 10.66 2.27
N PRO A 37 7.52 9.75 2.84
CA PRO A 37 7.97 8.85 3.90
C PRO A 37 9.20 8.05 3.48
N THR A 38 10.29 8.11 4.24
CA THR A 38 11.56 7.45 3.88
C THR A 38 11.62 5.96 4.27
N ARG A 39 10.63 5.47 5.01
CA ARG A 39 10.55 4.07 5.46
C ARG A 39 9.12 3.57 5.32
N MET A 40 8.79 3.07 4.13
CA MET A 40 7.51 2.45 3.84
C MET A 40 7.70 1.29 2.89
N ALA A 41 7.07 0.16 3.21
CA ALA A 41 7.00 -1.02 2.36
C ALA A 41 5.59 -1.59 2.44
N LEU A 42 4.87 -1.56 1.33
CA LEU A 42 3.51 -2.04 1.19
C LEU A 42 3.47 -3.47 0.62
N LEU A 43 4.48 -3.83 -0.19
CA LEU A 43 4.51 -5.08 -0.93
C LEU A 43 4.41 -6.33 -0.04
N PRO A 44 5.12 -6.44 1.12
CA PRO A 44 4.98 -7.62 1.98
C PRO A 44 3.54 -7.84 2.44
N MET A 45 2.82 -6.77 2.80
CA MET A 45 1.43 -6.87 3.22
C MET A 45 0.49 -7.18 2.04
N ALA A 46 0.79 -6.63 0.85
CA ALA A 46 0.03 -6.91 -0.36
C ALA A 46 0.15 -8.39 -0.80
N GLU A 47 1.33 -8.98 -0.64
CA GLU A 47 1.57 -10.40 -0.88
C GLU A 47 0.75 -11.27 0.09
N GLU A 48 0.75 -10.95 1.39
CA GLU A 48 -0.10 -11.62 2.38
C GLU A 48 -1.59 -11.52 2.03
N TRP A 49 -2.04 -10.34 1.62
CA TRP A 49 -3.40 -10.15 1.13
C TRP A 49 -3.71 -11.02 -0.11
N ASN A 50 -2.74 -11.31 -0.97
CA ASN A 50 -2.98 -12.14 -2.15
C ASN A 50 -2.92 -13.66 -1.88
N LYS A 51 -2.16 -14.14 -0.87
CA LYS A 51 -1.91 -15.57 -0.59
C LYS A 51 -3.18 -16.41 -0.36
N GLY A 52 -4.25 -15.83 0.19
CA GLY A 52 -5.49 -16.54 0.56
C GLY A 52 -6.60 -16.57 -0.51
N ARG A 53 -6.34 -16.10 -1.73
CA ARG A 53 -7.41 -15.88 -2.73
C ARG A 53 -7.13 -16.67 -4.03
N GLN A 54 -8.18 -17.23 -4.66
CA GLN A 54 -8.07 -18.07 -5.87
C GLN A 54 -7.13 -17.49 -6.93
N LYS A 55 -6.21 -18.31 -7.46
CA LYS A 55 -5.10 -17.91 -8.34
C LYS A 55 -5.50 -17.19 -9.65
N SER A 56 -6.78 -17.20 -10.02
CA SER A 56 -7.31 -16.71 -11.29
C SER A 56 -7.91 -15.29 -11.23
N ALA A 57 -7.20 -14.34 -10.62
CA ALA A 57 -7.59 -12.92 -10.65
C ALA A 57 -6.46 -12.05 -11.22
N PRO A 58 -6.41 -11.83 -12.56
CA PRO A 58 -5.35 -11.05 -13.22
C PRO A 58 -5.21 -9.63 -12.67
N GLU A 59 -6.31 -8.99 -12.30
CA GLU A 59 -6.34 -7.64 -11.72
C GLU A 59 -5.51 -7.52 -10.43
N ARG A 60 -5.46 -8.58 -9.62
CA ARG A 60 -4.65 -8.58 -8.39
C ARG A 60 -3.16 -8.60 -8.66
N ARG A 61 -2.73 -9.18 -9.79
CA ARG A 61 -1.33 -9.13 -10.24
C ARG A 61 -0.93 -7.68 -10.49
N GLN A 62 -1.77 -6.94 -11.21
CA GLN A 62 -1.53 -5.54 -11.52
C GLN A 62 -1.43 -4.68 -10.26
N VAL A 63 -2.28 -4.94 -9.25
CA VAL A 63 -2.19 -4.26 -7.94
C VAL A 63 -0.83 -4.52 -7.27
N LEU A 64 -0.34 -5.76 -7.26
CA LEU A 64 0.97 -6.09 -6.69
C LEU A 64 2.12 -5.38 -7.45
N GLU A 65 2.04 -5.32 -8.78
CA GLU A 65 3.03 -4.64 -9.62
C GLU A 65 3.07 -3.13 -9.35
N VAL A 66 1.91 -2.48 -9.26
CA VAL A 66 1.81 -1.06 -8.90
C VAL A 66 2.36 -0.82 -7.51
N ILE A 67 2.04 -1.68 -6.54
CA ILE A 67 2.55 -1.57 -5.17
C ILE A 67 4.09 -1.71 -5.14
N ALA A 68 4.65 -2.63 -5.92
CA ALA A 68 6.11 -2.78 -6.00
C ALA A 68 6.79 -1.53 -6.60
N GLN A 69 6.17 -0.89 -7.60
CA GLN A 69 6.65 0.38 -8.15
C GLN A 69 6.55 1.52 -7.13
N ILE A 70 5.48 1.55 -6.32
CA ILE A 70 5.33 2.52 -5.25
C ILE A 70 6.44 2.35 -4.20
N ASP A 71 6.71 1.13 -3.75
CA ASP A 71 7.77 0.85 -2.78
C ASP A 71 9.17 1.23 -3.29
N SER A 72 9.44 1.07 -4.60
CA SER A 72 10.73 1.45 -5.18
C SER A 72 10.97 2.96 -5.10
N LEU A 73 9.94 3.78 -5.29
CA LEU A 73 9.99 5.24 -5.15
C LEU A 73 10.40 5.67 -3.73
N PHE A 74 9.98 4.95 -2.70
CA PHE A 74 10.35 5.26 -1.31
C PHE A 74 11.73 4.74 -0.90
N SER A 75 12.20 3.67 -1.56
CA SER A 75 13.51 3.08 -1.28
C SER A 75 14.69 3.90 -1.83
N GLY A 76 14.43 4.96 -2.61
CA GLY A 76 15.45 5.75 -3.30
C GLY A 76 16.19 4.98 -4.42
N LYS A 77 15.75 3.74 -4.72
CA LYS A 77 16.24 2.96 -5.84
C LYS A 77 15.46 3.34 -7.10
N PHE A 78 15.93 4.38 -7.77
CA PHE A 78 15.57 4.60 -9.16
C PHE A 78 16.21 3.48 -9.99
N ILE A 79 15.38 2.73 -10.71
CA ILE A 79 15.83 1.77 -11.74
C ILE A 79 16.22 2.58 -12.99
#